data_AF-A0A2N6FRE3-F1
#
_entry.id   AF-A0A2N6FRE3-F1
#
_cell.length_a   1.000
_cell.length_b   1.000
_cell.length_c   1.000
_cell.angle_alpha   90.00
_cell.angle_beta   90.00
_cell.angle_gamma   90.00
#
_symmetry.space_group_name_H-M   'P 1'
#
loop_
_entity.id
_entity.type
_entity.pdbx_description
1 polymer ?
#
loop_
_entity_poly.entity_id
_entity_poly.type
_entity_poly.pdbx_seq_one_letter_code
_entity_poly.pdbx_strand_id
1 'polypeptide(L)'
;MSTKIGVEKLDFAFRPIDVDKLDFAFQPIVNTYTGKTYAVEALIRNTDELGFKTIQDFFDELNKQQILFKMDMILRKKAIEKFKKIDIKNLKLFYNLDNRMLNMPDFKVGETAEILEAANLEQNQLCFEITEHHSFEDEDLLKEIINVYKKQNYHIAIDDFGTGIAGLHLLYIAEANFIKIDRFFINEINRDSKKRLFCSSIVEMAHIMGMKVIAEGIETIEEYYTCKDIKADYIQGYLISKPSQNIKFIQKSYSEIRGLFKKDRRALTNNFIDKSYIEKIVPLNINSSLHDLFLYFKEHTQNTFVPIINNEKKIEGVIYEVDIKELSYSQYGLSLAKNVSFSTKLRTYIKPVLEIDIAWGIDKALEMFNMRNDSKGIFVRKNDAYYGFINLNNLLSLSYKRNLEIAQNQNPLTKLPGNKQIDNFIQKIFKKNIPSHIVYFDFNDFKPFNDYYGFRQGYRAILMFSEILQKHISTENFIAHIGGDDFFVGFLEKDYKEIYLLINQVQQEFKSSASSLYSEEDLNNQFIITKDRFGTDRKFNLLSVSSAIVEIKKDTSSEIFNSNLGKIKKASKTVPHPLGICCNL
;
A
#
# COMPACT_ATOMS: atom_id res chain seq x y z
N MET A 1 25.95 -31.13 -43.21
CA MET A 1 26.83 -31.77 -42.21
C MET A 1 26.24 -31.47 -40.84
N SER A 2 25.50 -32.44 -40.30
CA SER A 2 24.84 -32.35 -39.00
C SER A 2 25.80 -32.79 -37.91
N THR A 3 26.25 -31.86 -37.07
CA THR A 3 27.07 -32.18 -35.91
C THR A 3 26.14 -32.54 -34.76
N LYS A 4 25.98 -33.85 -34.52
CA LYS A 4 25.33 -34.40 -33.33
C LYS A 4 26.09 -33.93 -32.09
N ILE A 5 25.39 -33.27 -31.17
CA ILE A 5 25.88 -32.97 -29.83
C ILE A 5 25.95 -34.31 -29.08
N GLY A 6 27.12 -34.62 -28.55
CA GLY A 6 27.43 -35.89 -27.90
C GLY A 6 26.62 -36.05 -26.60
N VAL A 7 26.00 -37.21 -26.46
CA VAL A 7 25.46 -37.70 -25.19
C VAL A 7 26.64 -38.17 -24.35
N GLU A 8 27.05 -37.36 -23.37
CA GLU A 8 27.91 -37.85 -22.29
C GLU A 8 27.08 -38.80 -21.40
N LYS A 9 27.33 -40.10 -21.53
CA LYS A 9 26.84 -41.11 -20.59
C LYS A 9 27.66 -41.01 -19.30
N LEU A 10 27.10 -40.36 -18.28
CA LEU A 10 27.54 -40.51 -16.89
C LEU A 10 26.94 -41.81 -16.34
N ASP A 11 27.83 -42.75 -16.00
CA ASP A 11 27.52 -44.11 -15.59
C ASP A 11 27.31 -44.16 -14.06
N PHE A 12 26.10 -43.78 -13.62
CA PHE A 12 25.45 -44.22 -12.39
C PHE A 12 23.96 -44.36 -12.72
N ALA A 13 23.21 -45.18 -11.98
CA ALA A 13 21.82 -45.53 -12.27
C ALA A 13 20.85 -44.32 -12.15
N PHE A 14 20.95 -43.37 -13.09
CA PHE A 14 20.15 -42.18 -13.16
C PHE A 14 18.90 -42.44 -14.01
N ARG A 15 17.74 -41.97 -13.56
CA ARG A 15 16.59 -41.80 -14.44
C ARG A 15 16.99 -40.72 -15.47
N PRO A 16 17.14 -41.05 -16.77
CA PRO A 16 17.52 -40.05 -17.76
C PRO A 16 16.43 -38.98 -17.86
N ILE A 17 16.84 -37.71 -17.78
CA ILE A 17 15.95 -36.55 -17.86
C ILE A 17 16.11 -35.92 -19.24
N ASP A 18 15.03 -35.96 -20.02
CA ASP A 18 14.96 -35.36 -21.35
C ASP A 18 14.59 -33.88 -21.23
N VAL A 19 15.62 -33.03 -21.15
CA VAL A 19 15.50 -31.57 -20.97
C VAL A 19 14.76 -30.90 -22.12
N ASP A 20 14.76 -31.49 -23.32
CA ASP A 20 14.13 -30.89 -24.49
C ASP A 20 12.60 -30.81 -24.36
N LYS A 21 12.00 -31.71 -23.57
CA LYS A 21 10.55 -31.71 -23.26
C LYS A 21 10.13 -30.62 -22.27
N LEU A 22 11.06 -30.16 -21.43
CA LEU A 22 10.79 -29.12 -20.45
C LEU A 22 10.72 -27.75 -21.14
N ASP A 23 9.87 -26.87 -20.64
CA ASP A 23 9.78 -25.47 -21.10
C ASP A 23 9.41 -24.56 -19.93
N PHE A 24 9.50 -23.25 -20.13
CA PHE A 24 9.11 -22.23 -19.15
C PHE A 24 7.85 -21.49 -19.59
N ALA A 25 6.85 -21.43 -18.73
CA ALA A 25 5.80 -20.43 -18.84
C ALA A 25 6.27 -19.15 -18.16
N PHE A 26 5.96 -18.00 -18.76
CA PHE A 26 6.19 -16.70 -18.13
C PHE A 26 4.87 -16.10 -17.66
N GLN A 27 4.88 -15.56 -16.44
CA GLN A 27 3.77 -14.77 -15.91
C GLN A 27 4.23 -13.33 -15.66
N PRO A 28 3.51 -12.32 -16.14
CA PRO A 28 3.90 -10.92 -16.00
C PRO A 28 3.67 -10.41 -14.57
N ILE A 29 4.66 -9.67 -14.06
CA ILE A 29 4.59 -8.84 -12.85
C ILE A 29 4.43 -7.40 -13.31
N VAL A 30 3.36 -6.74 -12.89
CA VAL A 30 2.92 -5.46 -13.44
C VAL A 30 2.87 -4.41 -12.35
N ASN A 31 3.32 -3.18 -12.65
CA ASN A 31 3.22 -2.06 -11.73
C ASN A 31 1.74 -1.70 -11.49
N THR A 32 1.34 -1.69 -10.22
CA THR A 32 -0.06 -1.56 -9.75
C THR A 32 -0.77 -0.30 -10.29
N TYR A 33 -0.01 0.78 -10.48
CA TYR A 33 -0.55 2.11 -10.79
C TYR A 33 -0.47 2.44 -12.28
N THR A 34 0.60 2.03 -12.94
CA THR A 34 0.86 2.38 -14.34
C THR A 34 0.37 1.31 -15.32
N GLY A 35 0.22 0.07 -14.85
CA GLY A 35 -0.05 -1.08 -15.70
C GLY A 35 1.13 -1.47 -16.59
N LYS A 36 2.33 -0.93 -16.38
CA LYS A 36 3.53 -1.34 -17.15
C LYS A 36 4.09 -2.64 -16.62
N THR A 37 4.50 -3.52 -17.53
CA THR A 37 5.17 -4.77 -17.17
C THR A 37 6.55 -4.45 -16.63
N TYR A 38 6.82 -4.90 -15.41
CA TYR A 38 8.08 -4.70 -14.71
C TYR A 38 8.99 -5.91 -14.87
N ALA A 39 8.43 -7.10 -14.73
CA ALA A 39 9.15 -8.36 -14.78
C ALA A 39 8.26 -9.49 -15.31
N VAL A 40 8.86 -10.65 -15.52
CA VAL A 40 8.17 -11.93 -15.67
C VAL A 40 8.75 -12.96 -14.72
N GLU A 41 7.90 -13.80 -14.15
CA GLU A 41 8.31 -14.97 -13.39
C GLU A 41 8.43 -16.20 -14.30
N ALA A 42 9.53 -16.94 -14.15
CA ALA A 42 9.83 -18.16 -14.89
C ALA A 42 9.31 -19.39 -14.16
N LEU A 43 8.26 -19.99 -14.70
CA LEU A 43 7.61 -21.15 -14.12
C LEU A 43 7.85 -22.38 -15.01
N ILE A 44 8.57 -23.38 -14.50
CA ILE A 44 8.84 -24.62 -15.25
C ILE A 44 7.55 -25.38 -15.58
N ARG A 45 7.49 -25.97 -16.77
CA ARG A 45 6.35 -26.72 -17.29
C ARG A 45 6.80 -28.03 -17.92
N ASN A 46 5.82 -28.91 -18.14
CA ASN A 46 5.97 -30.21 -18.78
C ASN A 46 6.80 -31.22 -17.96
N THR A 47 6.91 -31.03 -16.65
CA THR A 47 7.52 -32.03 -15.75
C THR A 47 6.68 -33.30 -15.67
N ASP A 48 5.38 -33.19 -15.89
CA ASP A 48 4.43 -34.30 -16.02
C ASP A 48 4.65 -35.14 -17.27
N GLU A 49 5.10 -34.55 -18.39
CA GLU A 49 5.53 -35.30 -19.59
C GLU A 49 6.77 -36.17 -19.33
N LEU A 50 7.55 -35.83 -18.30
CA LEU A 50 8.65 -36.65 -17.81
C LEU A 50 8.21 -37.68 -16.75
N GLY A 51 6.93 -37.71 -16.37
CA GLY A 51 6.36 -38.65 -15.41
C GLY A 51 6.50 -38.23 -13.95
N PHE A 52 6.56 -36.92 -13.65
CA PHE A 52 6.50 -36.40 -12.28
C PHE A 52 5.10 -35.88 -11.96
N LYS A 53 4.60 -36.10 -10.74
CA LYS A 53 3.24 -35.65 -10.36
C LYS A 53 3.22 -34.15 -10.08
N THR A 54 4.28 -33.63 -9.49
CA THR A 54 4.45 -32.21 -9.17
C THR A 54 5.82 -31.72 -9.63
N ILE A 55 5.98 -30.40 -9.70
CA ILE A 55 7.28 -29.76 -9.93
C ILE A 55 8.25 -30.07 -8.77
N GLN A 56 7.74 -30.15 -7.54
CA GLN A 56 8.56 -30.49 -6.38
C GLN A 56 9.15 -31.89 -6.48
N ASP A 57 8.35 -32.89 -6.91
CA ASP A 57 8.84 -34.26 -7.11
C ASP A 57 10.00 -34.32 -8.12
N PHE A 58 9.98 -33.44 -9.13
CA PHE A 58 11.05 -33.32 -10.12
C PHE A 58 12.35 -32.82 -9.48
N PHE A 59 12.31 -31.73 -8.71
CA PHE A 59 13.50 -31.20 -8.03
C PHE A 59 14.01 -32.12 -6.90
N ASP A 60 13.11 -32.79 -6.19
CA ASP A 60 13.48 -33.78 -5.17
C ASP A 60 14.23 -34.97 -5.78
N GLU A 61 13.84 -35.42 -6.98
CA GLU A 61 14.54 -36.47 -7.71
C GLU A 61 15.92 -36.02 -8.18
N LEU A 62 16.05 -34.79 -8.69
CA LEU A 62 17.35 -34.21 -9.06
C LEU A 62 18.31 -34.12 -7.87
N ASN A 63 17.79 -33.73 -6.71
CA ASN A 63 18.55 -33.65 -5.47
C ASN A 63 19.01 -35.04 -5.00
N LYS A 64 18.14 -36.06 -5.04
CA LYS A 64 18.49 -37.45 -4.71
C LYS A 64 19.59 -37.99 -5.64
N GLN A 65 19.54 -37.61 -6.91
CA GLN A 65 20.54 -37.97 -7.91
C GLN A 65 21.83 -37.12 -7.82
N GLN A 66 21.92 -36.13 -6.93
CA GLN A 66 23.11 -35.25 -6.82
C GLN A 66 23.46 -34.53 -8.14
N ILE A 67 22.44 -34.22 -8.96
CA ILE A 67 22.58 -33.50 -10.24
C ILE A 67 21.77 -32.20 -10.27
N LEU A 68 21.25 -31.77 -9.11
CA LEU A 68 20.38 -30.59 -8.98
C LEU A 68 21.05 -29.33 -9.52
N PHE A 69 22.30 -29.06 -9.14
CA PHE A 69 23.02 -27.87 -9.59
C PHE A 69 23.24 -27.87 -11.10
N LYS A 70 23.81 -28.95 -11.66
CA LYS A 70 23.99 -29.09 -13.11
C LYS A 70 22.69 -28.93 -13.89
N MET A 71 21.60 -29.55 -13.42
CA MET A 71 20.30 -29.43 -14.09
C MET A 71 19.74 -28.01 -13.98
N ASP A 72 19.87 -27.36 -12.82
CA ASP A 72 19.43 -25.97 -12.65
C ASP A 72 20.18 -25.02 -13.60
N MET A 73 21.49 -25.18 -13.81
CA MET A 73 22.23 -24.37 -14.80
C MET A 73 21.67 -24.53 -16.23
N ILE A 74 21.31 -25.75 -16.62
CA ILE A 74 20.71 -26.04 -17.92
C ILE A 74 19.32 -25.38 -18.03
N LEU A 75 18.49 -25.52 -17.00
CA LEU A 75 17.14 -24.94 -16.95
C LEU A 75 17.18 -23.41 -16.92
N ARG A 76 18.08 -22.83 -16.12
CA ARG A 76 18.33 -21.39 -16.00
C ARG A 76 18.76 -20.81 -17.35
N LYS A 77 19.69 -21.47 -18.05
CA LYS A 77 20.06 -21.09 -19.42
C LYS A 77 18.87 -21.12 -20.38
N LYS A 78 18.05 -22.18 -20.33
CA LYS A 78 16.84 -22.31 -21.16
C LYS A 78 15.82 -21.21 -20.88
N ALA A 79 15.61 -20.86 -19.61
CA ALA A 79 14.76 -19.73 -19.20
C ALA A 79 15.29 -18.40 -19.72
N ILE A 80 16.60 -18.12 -19.56
CA ILE A 80 17.25 -16.88 -20.01
C ILE A 80 17.20 -16.73 -21.54
N GLU A 81 17.48 -17.81 -22.29
CA GLU A 81 17.39 -17.80 -23.76
C GLU A 81 15.98 -17.52 -24.26
N LYS A 82 14.96 -18.02 -23.55
CA LYS A 82 13.56 -17.73 -23.86
C LYS A 82 13.19 -16.30 -23.48
N PHE A 83 13.62 -15.84 -22.31
CA PHE A 83 13.39 -14.50 -21.78
C PHE A 83 13.95 -13.41 -22.70
N LYS A 84 15.17 -13.60 -23.23
CA LYS A 84 15.82 -12.69 -24.18
C LYS A 84 14.97 -12.38 -25.42
N LYS A 85 14.06 -13.29 -25.81
CA LYS A 85 13.19 -13.11 -26.98
C LYS A 85 12.01 -12.17 -26.72
N ILE A 86 11.80 -11.72 -25.47
CA ILE A 86 10.75 -10.76 -25.12
C ILE A 86 11.24 -9.34 -25.43
N ASP A 87 10.60 -8.67 -26.38
CA ASP A 87 10.91 -7.27 -26.73
C ASP A 87 10.30 -6.30 -25.71
N ILE A 88 10.82 -6.27 -24.49
CA ILE A 88 10.47 -5.28 -23.47
C ILE A 88 11.77 -4.78 -22.84
N LYS A 89 12.05 -3.48 -22.98
CA LYS A 89 13.23 -2.87 -22.38
C LYS A 89 13.18 -2.99 -20.87
N ASN A 90 14.32 -3.38 -20.27
CA ASN A 90 14.54 -3.37 -18.83
C ASN A 90 13.62 -4.31 -18.03
N LEU A 91 13.05 -5.29 -18.74
CA LEU A 91 12.31 -6.37 -18.12
C LEU A 91 13.27 -7.14 -17.21
N LYS A 92 12.74 -7.60 -16.07
CA LYS A 92 13.44 -8.53 -15.18
C LYS A 92 12.87 -9.94 -15.30
N LEU A 93 13.72 -10.92 -15.07
CA LEU A 93 13.39 -12.33 -14.95
C LEU A 93 13.42 -12.70 -13.47
N PHE A 94 12.29 -13.13 -12.93
CA PHE A 94 12.20 -13.75 -11.62
C PHE A 94 12.37 -15.26 -11.80
N TYR A 95 13.29 -15.86 -11.06
CA TYR A 95 13.66 -17.27 -11.16
C TYR A 95 13.73 -17.89 -9.77
N ASN A 96 12.92 -18.93 -9.55
CA ASN A 96 12.91 -19.71 -8.32
C ASN A 96 14.26 -20.40 -8.06
N LEU A 97 14.84 -20.17 -6.89
CA LEU A 97 16.11 -20.76 -6.47
C LEU A 97 15.89 -21.90 -5.47
N ASP A 98 16.33 -23.11 -5.81
CA ASP A 98 16.37 -24.22 -4.86
C ASP A 98 17.63 -24.15 -4.00
N ASN A 99 17.49 -23.78 -2.72
CA ASN A 99 18.60 -23.60 -1.78
C ASN A 99 19.46 -24.87 -1.59
N ARG A 100 18.92 -26.07 -1.88
CA ARG A 100 19.65 -27.33 -1.74
C ARG A 100 20.80 -27.46 -2.72
N MET A 101 20.84 -26.66 -3.79
CA MET A 101 21.91 -26.68 -4.78
C MET A 101 23.29 -26.38 -4.18
N LEU A 102 23.38 -25.68 -3.04
CA LEU A 102 24.64 -25.42 -2.37
C LEU A 102 25.28 -26.68 -1.77
N ASN A 103 24.47 -27.66 -1.41
CA ASN A 103 24.95 -28.92 -0.85
C ASN A 103 25.40 -29.89 -1.96
N MET A 104 25.29 -29.48 -3.22
CA MET A 104 25.69 -30.32 -4.35
C MET A 104 27.20 -30.34 -4.50
N PRO A 105 27.82 -31.51 -4.76
CA PRO A 105 29.27 -31.65 -4.85
C PRO A 105 29.87 -30.90 -6.06
N ASP A 106 29.06 -30.59 -7.06
CA ASP A 106 29.44 -29.87 -8.28
C ASP A 106 29.13 -28.37 -8.24
N PHE A 107 28.66 -27.83 -7.10
CA PHE A 107 28.32 -26.42 -6.96
C PHE A 107 29.51 -25.49 -7.28
N LYS A 108 29.26 -24.49 -8.12
CA LYS A 108 30.26 -23.46 -8.49
C LYS A 108 29.63 -22.08 -8.54
N VAL A 109 30.38 -21.11 -8.05
CA VAL A 109 30.03 -19.69 -8.13
C VAL A 109 30.49 -19.13 -9.48
N GLY A 110 29.62 -18.35 -10.15
CA GLY A 110 29.97 -17.59 -11.36
C GLY A 110 29.33 -18.08 -12.65
N GLU A 111 28.88 -19.34 -12.74
CA GLU A 111 28.29 -19.88 -13.98
C GLU A 111 27.06 -19.09 -14.47
N THR A 112 26.28 -18.52 -13.55
CA THR A 112 25.16 -17.64 -13.91
C THR A 112 25.60 -16.35 -14.58
N ALA A 113 26.73 -15.78 -14.16
CA ALA A 113 27.25 -14.56 -14.77
C ALA A 113 27.66 -14.84 -16.22
N GLU A 114 28.26 -16.00 -16.50
CA GLU A 114 28.61 -16.44 -17.85
C GLU A 114 27.37 -16.62 -18.74
N ILE A 115 26.29 -17.21 -18.21
CA ILE A 115 25.02 -17.38 -18.93
C ILE A 115 24.42 -16.01 -19.30
N LEU A 116 24.42 -15.05 -18.37
CA LEU A 116 23.90 -13.70 -18.62
C LEU A 116 24.77 -12.91 -19.59
N GLU A 117 26.09 -13.01 -19.49
CA GLU A 117 27.04 -12.38 -20.41
C GLU A 117 26.84 -12.91 -21.83
N ALA A 118 26.73 -14.23 -22.01
CA ALA A 118 26.42 -14.84 -23.30
C ALA A 118 25.04 -14.40 -23.85
N ALA A 119 24.09 -14.10 -22.96
CA ALA A 119 22.78 -13.57 -23.33
C ALA A 119 22.79 -12.06 -23.61
N ASN A 120 23.85 -11.33 -23.25
CA ASN A 120 23.95 -9.86 -23.24
C ASN A 120 22.89 -9.23 -22.31
N LEU A 121 22.78 -9.76 -21.09
CA LEU A 121 21.91 -9.28 -20.02
C LEU A 121 22.74 -8.81 -18.82
N GLU A 122 22.24 -7.78 -18.13
CA GLU A 122 22.86 -7.31 -16.88
C GLU A 122 22.42 -8.17 -15.68
N GLN A 123 23.26 -8.28 -14.64
CA GLN A 123 22.98 -9.07 -13.43
C GLN A 123 21.71 -8.59 -12.71
N ASN A 124 21.44 -7.27 -12.73
CA ASN A 124 20.25 -6.67 -12.14
C ASN A 124 18.93 -7.05 -12.85
N GLN A 125 18.99 -7.69 -14.03
CA GLN A 125 17.83 -8.19 -14.75
C GLN A 125 17.38 -9.56 -14.26
N LEU A 126 18.22 -10.28 -13.51
CA LEU A 126 17.85 -11.54 -12.87
C LEU A 126 17.53 -11.29 -11.39
N CYS A 127 16.38 -11.77 -10.96
CA CYS A 127 15.93 -11.75 -9.57
C CYS A 127 15.74 -13.19 -9.10
N PHE A 128 16.45 -13.59 -8.05
CA PHE A 128 16.27 -14.91 -7.45
C PHE A 128 15.16 -14.88 -6.42
N GLU A 129 14.23 -15.81 -6.52
CA GLU A 129 13.17 -16.03 -5.53
C GLU A 129 13.62 -17.11 -4.54
N ILE A 130 13.53 -16.79 -3.26
CA ILE A 130 13.85 -17.70 -2.16
C ILE A 130 12.59 -17.91 -1.33
N THR A 131 12.15 -19.15 -1.20
CA THR A 131 10.93 -19.52 -0.46
C THR A 131 11.20 -19.67 1.04
N GLU A 132 10.20 -19.40 1.88
CA GLU A 132 10.26 -19.64 3.33
C GLU A 132 10.32 -21.14 3.72
N HIS A 133 9.81 -22.03 2.87
CA HIS A 133 9.55 -23.43 3.22
C HIS A 133 10.78 -24.34 3.31
N HIS A 134 11.93 -23.90 2.80
CA HIS A 134 13.10 -24.77 2.59
C HIS A 134 14.30 -24.48 3.51
N SER A 135 14.16 -23.78 4.64
CA SER A 135 15.36 -23.41 5.41
C SER A 135 15.13 -23.23 6.92
N PHE A 136 15.65 -24.18 7.71
CA PHE A 136 16.18 -23.91 9.06
C PHE A 136 17.34 -24.82 9.48
N GLU A 137 17.77 -25.79 8.66
CA GLU A 137 18.87 -26.68 9.09
C GLU A 137 20.25 -26.01 9.03
N ASP A 138 20.42 -24.90 8.29
CA ASP A 138 21.69 -24.13 8.29
C ASP A 138 21.48 -22.64 7.92
N GLU A 139 21.32 -21.78 8.93
CA GLU A 139 21.14 -20.32 8.78
C GLU A 139 22.36 -19.64 8.13
N ASP A 140 23.55 -20.14 8.42
CA ASP A 140 24.81 -19.59 7.90
C ASP A 140 24.93 -19.81 6.40
N LEU A 141 24.45 -20.96 5.92
CA LEU A 141 24.39 -21.28 4.50
C LEU A 141 23.48 -20.31 3.73
N LEU A 142 22.30 -19.97 4.29
CA LEU A 142 21.37 -19.03 3.67
C LEU A 142 21.94 -17.59 3.61
N LYS A 143 22.64 -17.16 4.66
CA LYS A 143 23.38 -15.89 4.66
C LYS A 143 24.47 -15.90 3.60
N GLU A 144 25.15 -17.02 3.41
CA GLU A 144 26.18 -17.18 2.38
C GLU A 144 25.59 -17.06 0.97
N ILE A 145 24.46 -17.72 0.67
CA ILE A 145 23.72 -17.58 -0.60
C ILE A 145 23.46 -16.11 -0.91
N ILE A 146 22.79 -15.44 0.04
CA ILE A 146 22.34 -14.07 -0.12
C ILE A 146 23.53 -13.16 -0.35
N ASN A 147 24.62 -13.35 0.40
CA ASN A 147 25.84 -12.58 0.24
C ASN A 147 26.56 -12.84 -1.10
N VAL A 148 26.61 -14.08 -1.57
CA VAL A 148 27.22 -14.44 -2.87
C VAL A 148 26.48 -13.75 -4.00
N TYR A 149 25.15 -13.87 -4.04
CA TYR A 149 24.37 -13.28 -5.13
C TYR A 149 24.31 -11.75 -5.04
N LYS A 150 24.28 -11.17 -3.84
CA LYS A 150 24.37 -9.72 -3.68
C LYS A 150 25.70 -9.12 -4.11
N LYS A 151 26.83 -9.76 -3.76
CA LYS A 151 28.15 -9.30 -4.20
C LYS A 151 28.28 -9.28 -5.72
N GLN A 152 27.47 -10.08 -6.42
CA GLN A 152 27.38 -10.12 -7.88
C GLN A 152 26.27 -9.21 -8.45
N ASN A 153 25.63 -8.39 -7.62
CA ASN A 153 24.62 -7.40 -8.00
C ASN A 153 23.33 -8.01 -8.59
N TYR A 154 22.96 -9.22 -8.15
CA TYR A 154 21.64 -9.81 -8.42
C TYR A 154 20.58 -9.24 -7.48
N HIS A 155 19.34 -9.22 -7.96
CA HIS A 155 18.20 -8.94 -7.08
C HIS A 155 17.73 -10.21 -6.37
N ILE A 156 17.19 -10.04 -5.16
CA ILE A 156 16.62 -11.12 -4.36
C ILE A 156 15.17 -10.78 -4.00
N ALA A 157 14.29 -11.77 -4.12
CA ALA A 157 12.90 -11.73 -3.70
C ALA A 157 12.65 -12.82 -2.65
N ILE A 158 11.92 -12.48 -1.60
CA ILE A 158 11.35 -13.47 -0.67
C ILE A 158 9.99 -13.90 -1.22
N ASP A 159 9.83 -15.19 -1.47
CA ASP A 159 8.62 -15.79 -2.05
C ASP A 159 7.73 -16.45 -0.99
N ASP A 160 6.45 -16.63 -1.31
CA ASP A 160 5.41 -17.21 -0.45
C ASP A 160 5.30 -16.55 0.94
N PHE A 161 5.48 -15.22 1.02
CA PHE A 161 5.63 -14.58 2.32
C PHE A 161 4.38 -14.65 3.20
N GLY A 162 4.56 -15.10 4.45
CA GLY A 162 3.55 -15.14 5.51
C GLY A 162 2.81 -16.47 5.69
N THR A 163 3.05 -17.47 4.85
CA THR A 163 2.49 -18.83 5.03
C THR A 163 3.38 -19.70 5.91
N GLY A 164 4.66 -19.35 6.07
CA GLY A 164 5.62 -20.02 6.93
C GLY A 164 5.78 -19.40 8.31
N ILE A 165 6.42 -20.14 9.21
CA ILE A 165 6.79 -19.68 10.57
C ILE A 165 8.05 -18.79 10.52
N ALA A 166 8.76 -18.78 9.39
CA ALA A 166 10.09 -18.21 9.20
C ALA A 166 10.13 -16.80 8.61
N GLY A 167 9.03 -16.30 8.04
CA GLY A 167 9.05 -15.11 7.19
C GLY A 167 9.75 -13.90 7.80
N LEU A 168 9.41 -13.52 9.03
CA LEU A 168 10.02 -12.37 9.69
C LEU A 168 11.53 -12.53 9.93
N HIS A 169 11.98 -13.75 10.21
CA HIS A 169 13.40 -14.04 10.38
C HIS A 169 14.15 -13.93 9.04
N LEU A 170 13.58 -14.48 7.97
CA LEU A 170 14.12 -14.35 6.61
C LEU A 170 14.15 -12.88 6.17
N LEU A 171 13.10 -12.13 6.46
CA LEU A 171 13.00 -10.70 6.18
C LEU A 171 14.13 -9.89 6.83
N TYR A 172 14.47 -10.23 8.09
CA TYR A 172 15.54 -9.59 8.84
C TYR A 172 16.93 -9.87 8.24
N ILE A 173 17.18 -11.09 7.78
CA ILE A 173 18.50 -11.52 7.34
C ILE A 173 18.74 -11.25 5.85
N ALA A 174 17.69 -11.35 5.02
CA ALA A 174 17.84 -11.38 3.58
C ALA A 174 18.21 -10.03 2.96
N GLU A 175 17.90 -8.89 3.61
CA GLU A 175 18.06 -7.54 3.05
C GLU A 175 17.61 -7.56 1.55
N ALA A 176 16.43 -8.13 1.30
CA ALA A 176 15.96 -8.44 -0.04
C ALA A 176 15.58 -7.16 -0.81
N ASN A 177 15.33 -7.28 -2.11
CA ASN A 177 14.81 -6.19 -2.93
C ASN A 177 13.28 -6.26 -3.03
N PHE A 178 12.74 -7.48 -3.02
CA PHE A 178 11.31 -7.73 -3.15
C PHE A 178 10.81 -8.67 -2.06
N ILE A 179 9.54 -8.49 -1.72
CA ILE A 179 8.75 -9.45 -0.96
C ILE A 179 7.50 -9.77 -1.78
N LYS A 180 7.19 -11.05 -1.92
CA LYS A 180 6.00 -11.52 -2.62
C LYS A 180 5.00 -12.03 -1.58
N ILE A 181 3.85 -11.38 -1.48
CA ILE A 181 2.78 -11.77 -0.56
C ILE A 181 1.98 -12.88 -1.20
N ASP A 182 1.95 -14.04 -0.54
CA ASP A 182 1.32 -15.25 -1.06
C ASP A 182 -0.18 -15.06 -1.37
N ARG A 183 -0.65 -15.82 -2.36
CA ARG A 183 -2.06 -15.87 -2.79
C ARG A 183 -3.02 -16.18 -1.64
N PHE A 184 -2.63 -16.95 -0.62
CA PHE A 184 -3.45 -17.19 0.56
C PHE A 184 -3.96 -15.89 1.19
N PHE A 185 -3.11 -14.88 1.30
CA PHE A 185 -3.47 -13.59 1.88
C PHE A 185 -4.22 -12.67 0.92
N ILE A 186 -3.94 -12.78 -0.37
CA ILE A 186 -4.57 -11.92 -1.39
C ILE A 186 -5.98 -12.39 -1.72
N ASN A 187 -6.21 -13.71 -1.76
CA ASN A 187 -7.51 -14.29 -2.07
C ASN A 187 -8.59 -13.79 -1.09
N GLU A 188 -9.63 -13.16 -1.62
CA GLU A 188 -10.74 -12.53 -0.87
C GLU A 188 -10.31 -11.46 0.16
N ILE A 189 -9.13 -10.84 0.03
CA ILE A 189 -8.63 -9.79 0.93
C ILE A 189 -9.59 -8.59 1.08
N ASN A 190 -10.40 -8.34 0.06
CA ASN A 190 -11.43 -7.30 0.04
C ASN A 190 -12.60 -7.59 1.00
N ARG A 191 -12.78 -8.84 1.45
CA ARG A 191 -13.83 -9.27 2.38
C ARG A 191 -13.30 -9.63 3.76
N ASP A 192 -12.01 -9.95 3.85
CA ASP A 192 -11.37 -10.35 5.10
C ASP A 192 -10.57 -9.18 5.70
N SER A 193 -11.10 -8.60 6.79
CA SER A 193 -10.45 -7.49 7.51
C SER A 193 -9.13 -7.90 8.16
N LYS A 194 -8.98 -9.16 8.56
CA LYS A 194 -7.75 -9.69 9.15
C LYS A 194 -6.67 -9.81 8.09
N LYS A 195 -6.95 -10.45 6.94
CA LYS A 195 -6.00 -10.50 5.82
C LYS A 195 -5.56 -9.11 5.39
N ARG A 196 -6.49 -8.16 5.32
CA ARG A 196 -6.18 -6.77 4.97
C ARG A 196 -5.22 -6.12 5.97
N LEU A 197 -5.48 -6.27 7.27
CA LEU A 197 -4.62 -5.75 8.33
C LEU A 197 -3.21 -6.37 8.27
N PHE A 198 -3.12 -7.69 8.12
CA PHE A 198 -1.83 -8.39 7.99
C PHE A 198 -1.07 -7.88 6.77
N CYS A 199 -1.70 -7.85 5.60
CA CYS A 199 -1.05 -7.40 4.38
C CYS A 199 -0.64 -5.93 4.45
N SER A 200 -1.47 -5.04 5.01
CA SER A 200 -1.08 -3.62 5.13
C SER A 200 0.14 -3.45 6.03
N SER A 201 0.20 -4.17 7.15
CA SER A 201 1.36 -4.14 8.05
C SER A 201 2.62 -4.71 7.40
N ILE A 202 2.49 -5.80 6.62
CA ILE A 202 3.61 -6.39 5.86
C ILE A 202 4.10 -5.40 4.81
N VAL A 203 3.20 -4.78 4.04
CA VAL A 203 3.55 -3.80 3.02
C VAL A 203 4.28 -2.61 3.64
N GLU A 204 3.75 -2.09 4.74
CA GLU A 204 4.34 -0.97 5.47
C GLU A 204 5.75 -1.31 5.96
N MET A 205 5.92 -2.44 6.63
CA MET A 205 7.23 -2.93 7.10
C MET A 205 8.22 -3.10 5.94
N ALA A 206 7.80 -3.71 4.84
CA ALA A 206 8.64 -3.90 3.67
C ALA A 206 9.12 -2.56 3.09
N HIS A 207 8.23 -1.57 2.98
CA HIS A 207 8.59 -0.23 2.49
C HIS A 207 9.56 0.49 3.42
N ILE A 208 9.40 0.39 4.74
CA ILE A 208 10.33 0.97 5.73
C ILE A 208 11.73 0.38 5.57
N MET A 209 11.80 -0.93 5.33
CA MET A 209 13.03 -1.68 5.08
C MET A 209 13.60 -1.45 3.67
N GLY A 210 12.92 -0.67 2.81
CA GLY A 210 13.38 -0.35 1.45
C GLY A 210 13.05 -1.42 0.40
N MET A 211 12.25 -2.42 0.74
CA MET A 211 11.79 -3.47 -0.18
C MET A 211 10.58 -3.02 -0.99
N LYS A 212 10.38 -3.65 -2.14
CA LYS A 212 9.16 -3.53 -2.96
C LYS A 212 8.26 -4.73 -2.75
N VAL A 213 6.95 -4.51 -2.79
CA VAL A 213 5.97 -5.56 -2.55
C VAL A 213 5.28 -6.00 -3.83
N ILE A 214 5.20 -7.31 -4.03
CA ILE A 214 4.45 -7.96 -5.10
C ILE A 214 3.26 -8.67 -4.45
N ALA A 215 2.03 -8.31 -4.81
CA ALA A 215 0.84 -9.03 -4.38
C ALA A 215 0.50 -10.12 -5.41
N GLU A 216 0.48 -11.38 -4.96
CA GLU A 216 0.27 -12.53 -5.84
C GLU A 216 -1.14 -13.08 -5.88
N GLY A 217 -1.47 -13.75 -6.98
CA GLY A 217 -2.74 -14.45 -7.12
C GLY A 217 -3.95 -13.51 -7.17
N ILE A 218 -3.79 -12.30 -7.69
CA ILE A 218 -4.92 -11.37 -7.89
C ILE A 218 -5.81 -11.89 -9.03
N GLU A 219 -7.07 -12.18 -8.73
CA GLU A 219 -8.03 -12.72 -9.69
C GLU A 219 -9.20 -11.78 -9.95
N THR A 220 -9.55 -10.93 -8.96
CA THR A 220 -10.71 -10.04 -9.02
C THR A 220 -10.32 -8.56 -8.99
N ILE A 221 -11.23 -7.71 -9.49
CA ILE A 221 -11.03 -6.26 -9.49
C ILE A 221 -11.03 -5.70 -8.06
N GLU A 222 -11.81 -6.30 -7.17
CA GLU A 222 -11.92 -5.92 -5.76
C GLU A 222 -10.64 -6.22 -4.97
N GLU A 223 -9.99 -7.36 -5.23
CA GLU A 223 -8.66 -7.68 -4.69
C GLU A 223 -7.62 -6.69 -5.22
N TYR A 224 -7.64 -6.36 -6.51
CA TYR A 224 -6.77 -5.33 -7.09
C TYR A 224 -6.91 -3.99 -6.36
N TYR A 225 -8.15 -3.51 -6.15
CA TYR A 225 -8.36 -2.24 -5.44
C TYR A 225 -7.82 -2.30 -4.02
N THR A 226 -8.05 -3.42 -3.32
CA THR A 226 -7.53 -3.61 -1.96
C THR A 226 -6.01 -3.63 -1.92
N CYS A 227 -5.35 -4.35 -2.85
CA CYS A 227 -3.88 -4.39 -2.97
C CYS A 227 -3.29 -3.02 -3.30
N LYS A 228 -3.95 -2.25 -4.17
CA LYS A 228 -3.60 -0.85 -4.47
C LYS A 228 -3.76 0.04 -3.24
N ASP A 229 -4.82 -0.14 -2.45
CA ASP A 229 -5.10 0.67 -1.26
C ASP A 229 -4.06 0.46 -0.17
N ILE A 230 -3.66 -0.80 0.07
CA ILE A 230 -2.55 -1.13 0.98
C ILE A 230 -1.17 -0.80 0.40
N LYS A 231 -1.12 -0.23 -0.81
CA LYS A 231 0.09 0.29 -1.50
C LYS A 231 1.06 -0.75 -2.06
N ALA A 232 0.61 -1.95 -2.43
CA ALA A 232 1.46 -2.90 -3.14
C ALA A 232 2.08 -2.27 -4.41
N ASP A 233 3.40 -2.39 -4.59
CA ASP A 233 4.13 -1.78 -5.71
C ASP A 233 3.80 -2.46 -7.04
N TYR A 234 3.74 -3.79 -7.00
CA TYR A 234 3.48 -4.64 -8.15
C TYR A 234 2.39 -5.67 -7.84
N ILE A 235 1.80 -6.18 -8.91
CA ILE A 235 0.75 -7.18 -8.87
C ILE A 235 1.05 -8.30 -9.86
N GLN A 236 0.65 -9.51 -9.48
CA GLN A 236 0.70 -10.71 -10.32
C GLN A 236 -0.57 -11.53 -10.09
N GLY A 237 -1.12 -12.10 -11.15
CA GLY A 237 -2.33 -12.92 -11.02
C GLY A 237 -3.14 -13.01 -12.31
N TYR A 238 -4.21 -13.81 -12.27
CA TYR A 238 -5.03 -14.12 -13.45
C TYR A 238 -5.84 -12.93 -13.95
N LEU A 239 -6.08 -11.92 -13.11
CA LEU A 239 -6.66 -10.65 -13.54
C LEU A 239 -5.81 -9.97 -14.63
N ILE A 240 -4.49 -10.17 -14.60
CA ILE A 240 -3.53 -9.61 -15.56
C ILE A 240 -3.32 -10.59 -16.71
N SER A 241 -2.81 -11.78 -16.38
CA SER A 241 -2.55 -12.87 -17.31
C SER A 241 -2.24 -14.15 -16.55
N LYS A 242 -2.70 -15.28 -17.08
CA LYS A 242 -2.20 -16.60 -16.66
C LYS A 242 -0.75 -16.79 -17.15
N PRO A 243 0.05 -17.68 -16.51
CA PRO A 243 1.34 -18.10 -17.05
C PRO A 243 1.20 -18.66 -18.47
N SER A 244 2.11 -18.29 -19.38
CA SER A 244 2.09 -18.83 -20.75
C SER A 244 3.47 -19.17 -21.27
N GLN A 245 3.58 -20.32 -21.96
CA GLN A 245 4.77 -20.67 -22.73
C GLN A 245 4.94 -19.79 -23.97
N ASN A 246 3.88 -19.14 -24.46
CA ASN A 246 3.95 -18.27 -25.62
C ASN A 246 4.26 -16.82 -25.20
N ILE A 247 5.51 -16.41 -25.40
CA ILE A 247 6.02 -15.09 -25.04
C ILE A 247 5.27 -13.93 -25.72
N LYS A 248 4.57 -14.18 -26.83
CA LYS A 248 3.79 -13.14 -27.54
C LYS A 248 2.62 -12.61 -26.71
N PHE A 249 2.16 -13.34 -25.69
CA PHE A 249 1.11 -12.88 -24.80
C PHE A 249 1.62 -11.92 -23.70
N ILE A 250 2.95 -11.80 -23.52
CA ILE A 250 3.53 -10.84 -22.60
C ILE A 250 3.47 -9.44 -23.25
N GLN A 251 2.68 -8.55 -22.66
CA GLN A 251 2.49 -7.20 -23.17
C GLN A 251 3.49 -6.23 -22.52
N LYS A 252 3.84 -5.13 -23.21
CA LYS A 252 4.62 -4.02 -22.63
C LYS A 252 3.87 -3.31 -21.49
N SER A 253 2.54 -3.26 -21.58
CA SER A 253 1.68 -2.66 -20.58
C SER A 253 0.24 -3.19 -20.73
N TYR A 254 -0.42 -3.42 -19.61
CA TYR A 254 -1.81 -3.88 -19.48
C TYR A 254 -2.73 -2.67 -19.25
N SER A 255 -3.47 -2.30 -20.29
CA SER A 255 -4.25 -1.06 -20.33
C SER A 255 -5.44 -1.07 -19.36
N GLU A 256 -5.94 -2.26 -19.05
CA GLU A 256 -7.04 -2.57 -18.16
C GLU A 256 -6.70 -2.14 -16.73
N ILE A 257 -5.50 -2.52 -16.25
CA ILE A 257 -4.98 -2.13 -14.93
C ILE A 257 -4.85 -0.61 -14.82
N ARG A 258 -4.27 0.03 -15.85
CA ARG A 258 -4.20 1.49 -15.92
C ARG A 258 -5.59 2.14 -15.94
N GLY A 259 -6.56 1.49 -16.58
CA GLY A 259 -7.96 1.89 -16.61
C GLY A 259 -8.62 1.83 -15.23
N LEU A 260 -8.41 0.75 -14.48
CA LEU A 260 -8.88 0.59 -13.10
C LEU A 260 -8.33 1.69 -12.20
N PHE A 261 -7.01 1.94 -12.24
CA PHE A 261 -6.39 3.04 -11.48
C PHE A 261 -6.99 4.41 -11.82
N LYS A 262 -7.20 4.71 -13.11
CA LYS A 262 -7.80 5.98 -13.55
C LYS A 262 -9.27 6.14 -13.15
N LYS A 263 -10.03 5.06 -13.04
CA LYS A 263 -11.43 5.10 -12.59
C LYS A 263 -11.49 5.40 -11.10
N ASP A 264 -10.66 4.75 -10.31
CA ASP A 264 -10.56 4.94 -8.87
C ASP A 264 -10.03 6.32 -8.48
N ARG A 265 -9.00 6.82 -9.17
CA ARG A 265 -8.43 8.16 -8.92
C ARG A 265 -9.43 9.30 -9.11
N ARG A 266 -10.43 9.14 -9.98
CA ARG A 266 -11.50 10.15 -10.17
C ARG A 266 -12.46 10.20 -8.97
N ALA A 267 -12.48 9.17 -8.12
CA ALA A 267 -13.22 9.15 -6.87
C ALA A 267 -12.42 9.70 -5.67
N LEU A 268 -11.09 9.70 -5.74
CA LEU A 268 -10.16 10.13 -4.67
C LEU A 268 -9.44 11.44 -5.05
N THR A 269 -10.13 12.58 -4.95
CA THR A 269 -9.60 13.88 -5.39
C THR A 269 -8.65 14.58 -4.40
N ASN A 270 -8.53 14.11 -3.15
CA ASN A 270 -7.99 14.94 -2.05
C ASN A 270 -6.68 14.44 -1.41
N ASN A 271 -5.88 13.58 -2.07
CA ASN A 271 -4.64 13.06 -1.46
C ASN A 271 -3.42 13.10 -2.39
N PHE A 272 -3.26 14.15 -3.19
CA PHE A 272 -2.10 14.26 -4.10
C PHE A 272 -0.98 15.07 -3.47
N ILE A 273 0.27 14.65 -3.69
CA ILE A 273 1.43 15.48 -3.39
C ILE A 273 1.43 16.65 -4.36
N ASP A 274 1.31 17.86 -3.82
CA ASP A 274 1.38 19.08 -4.59
C ASP A 274 2.80 19.27 -5.15
N LYS A 275 2.90 19.43 -6.46
CA LYS A 275 4.18 19.43 -7.18
C LYS A 275 5.06 20.61 -6.80
N SER A 276 4.49 21.69 -6.25
CA SER A 276 5.27 22.84 -5.78
C SER A 276 6.20 22.50 -4.61
N TYR A 277 5.91 21.42 -3.88
CA TYR A 277 6.74 20.94 -2.76
C TYR A 277 7.82 19.95 -3.19
N ILE A 278 7.88 19.60 -4.48
CA ILE A 278 8.84 18.66 -5.05
C ILE A 278 9.96 19.47 -5.73
N GLU A 279 11.13 19.45 -5.12
CA GLU A 279 12.35 20.08 -5.65
C GLU A 279 12.96 19.22 -6.75
N LYS A 280 13.39 19.87 -7.82
CA LYS A 280 14.08 19.20 -8.93
C LYS A 280 15.58 19.32 -8.73
N ILE A 281 16.18 18.30 -8.14
CA ILE A 281 17.62 18.15 -8.07
C ILE A 281 18.09 17.44 -9.34
N VAL A 282 19.12 17.96 -10.01
CA VAL A 282 19.65 17.34 -11.23
C VAL A 282 20.42 16.08 -10.82
N PRO A 283 20.04 14.88 -11.31
CA PRO A 283 20.75 13.66 -10.97
C PRO A 283 21.97 13.44 -11.86
N LEU A 284 22.94 12.65 -11.38
CA LEU A 284 24.03 12.11 -12.21
C LEU A 284 23.73 10.68 -12.62
N ASN A 285 24.26 10.25 -13.76
CA ASN A 285 24.14 8.86 -14.19
C ASN A 285 25.14 7.98 -13.42
N ILE A 286 24.78 6.73 -13.13
CA ILE A 286 25.67 5.77 -12.46
C ILE A 286 26.98 5.49 -13.23
N ASN A 287 26.97 5.74 -14.54
CA ASN A 287 28.14 5.60 -15.42
C ASN A 287 28.95 6.91 -15.54
N SER A 288 28.56 7.97 -14.83
CA SER A 288 29.34 9.22 -14.76
C SER A 288 30.66 8.99 -14.03
N SER A 289 31.64 9.85 -14.30
CA SER A 289 32.96 9.77 -13.68
C SER A 289 32.97 10.44 -12.30
N LEU A 290 33.98 10.11 -11.47
CA LEU A 290 34.25 10.86 -10.23
C LEU A 290 34.55 12.34 -10.51
N HIS A 291 35.10 12.65 -11.69
CA HIS A 291 35.30 14.03 -12.12
C HIS A 291 33.97 14.78 -12.28
N ASP A 292 32.97 14.17 -12.91
CA ASP A 292 31.63 14.76 -13.06
C ASP A 292 30.94 14.96 -11.71
N LEU A 293 31.15 14.03 -10.77
CA LEU A 293 30.67 14.14 -9.40
C LEU A 293 31.28 15.35 -8.66
N PHE A 294 32.59 15.56 -8.78
CA PHE A 294 33.24 16.73 -8.19
C PHE A 294 32.82 18.03 -8.87
N LEU A 295 32.64 18.01 -10.20
CA LEU A 295 32.14 19.16 -10.93
C LEU A 295 30.73 19.53 -10.48
N TYR A 296 29.85 18.54 -10.28
CA TYR A 296 28.50 18.74 -9.76
C TYR A 296 28.50 19.49 -8.43
N PHE A 297 29.27 19.06 -7.42
CA PHE A 297 29.31 19.74 -6.12
C PHE A 297 29.95 21.14 -6.19
N LYS A 298 30.88 21.34 -7.14
CA LYS A 298 31.46 22.67 -7.39
C LYS A 298 30.45 23.63 -8.04
N GLU A 299 29.62 23.14 -8.96
CA GLU A 299 28.59 23.93 -9.65
C GLU A 299 27.32 24.13 -8.81
N HIS A 300 27.04 23.17 -7.92
CA HIS A 300 25.87 23.16 -7.03
C HIS A 300 26.28 23.21 -5.56
N THR A 301 26.93 24.30 -5.15
CA THR A 301 27.50 24.47 -3.79
C THR A 301 26.48 24.41 -2.64
N GLN A 302 25.18 24.52 -2.93
CA GLN A 302 24.11 24.39 -1.94
C GLN A 302 23.63 22.93 -1.76
N ASN A 303 23.97 22.04 -2.69
CA ASN A 303 23.54 20.64 -2.65
C ASN A 303 24.53 19.82 -1.83
N THR A 304 24.07 19.26 -0.71
CA THR A 304 24.90 18.39 0.15
C THR A 304 24.92 16.92 -0.30
N PHE A 305 24.20 16.61 -1.36
CA PHE A 305 24.14 15.29 -1.99
C PHE A 305 23.79 15.39 -3.47
N VAL A 306 24.01 14.31 -4.21
CA VAL A 306 23.55 14.12 -5.59
C VAL A 306 22.73 12.84 -5.72
N PRO A 307 21.54 12.87 -6.33
CA PRO A 307 20.81 11.65 -6.70
C PRO A 307 21.53 10.95 -7.85
N ILE A 308 21.73 9.64 -7.74
CA ILE A 308 22.32 8.81 -8.79
C ILE A 308 21.21 8.03 -9.48
N ILE A 309 21.17 8.11 -10.81
CA ILE A 309 20.21 7.39 -11.64
C ILE A 309 20.91 6.44 -12.61
N ASN A 310 20.24 5.36 -13.00
CA ASN A 310 20.70 4.52 -14.09
C ASN A 310 20.30 5.09 -15.47
N ASN A 311 20.65 4.39 -16.54
CA ASN A 311 20.33 4.77 -17.93
C ASN A 311 18.82 4.90 -18.20
N GLU A 312 17.99 4.32 -17.35
CA GLU A 312 16.52 4.36 -17.41
C GLU A 312 15.90 5.49 -16.60
N LYS A 313 16.73 6.32 -15.97
CA LYS A 313 16.33 7.37 -15.03
C LYS A 313 15.71 6.84 -13.73
N LYS A 314 15.90 5.56 -13.38
CA LYS A 314 15.54 5.06 -12.03
C LYS A 314 16.60 5.48 -11.04
N ILE A 315 16.19 5.82 -9.82
CA ILE A 315 17.12 6.19 -8.76
C ILE A 315 17.77 4.92 -8.18
N GLU A 316 19.10 4.92 -8.12
CA GLU A 316 19.92 3.85 -7.55
C GLU A 316 20.34 4.20 -6.11
N GLY A 317 20.34 5.49 -5.77
CA GLY A 317 20.62 6.00 -4.44
C GLY A 317 21.13 7.43 -4.49
N VAL A 318 21.88 7.82 -3.46
CA VAL A 318 22.52 9.14 -3.37
C VAL A 318 23.99 9.02 -3.01
N ILE A 319 24.78 10.00 -3.43
CA ILE A 319 26.13 10.20 -2.91
C ILE A 319 26.13 11.51 -2.13
N TYR A 320 26.58 11.46 -0.89
CA TYR A 320 26.74 12.65 -0.06
C TYR A 320 28.12 13.29 -0.29
N GLU A 321 28.16 14.62 -0.27
CA GLU A 321 29.42 15.37 -0.44
C GLU A 321 30.45 15.00 0.64
N VAL A 322 29.99 14.77 1.87
CA VAL A 322 30.85 14.40 3.01
C VAL A 322 31.61 13.10 2.78
N ASP A 323 30.99 12.12 2.11
CA ASP A 323 31.57 10.78 1.88
C ASP A 323 32.73 10.79 0.87
N ILE A 324 32.77 11.83 0.02
CA ILE A 324 33.81 12.00 -1.00
C ILE A 324 34.79 13.14 -0.67
N LYS A 325 34.57 13.82 0.47
CA LYS A 325 35.28 15.04 0.85
C LYS A 325 36.77 14.78 1.02
N GLU A 326 37.15 13.74 1.75
CA GLU A 326 38.56 13.34 1.93
C GLU A 326 39.27 13.05 0.59
N LEU A 327 38.54 12.46 -0.37
CA LEU A 327 39.08 12.16 -1.69
C LEU A 327 39.30 13.44 -2.51
N SER A 328 38.36 14.40 -2.42
CA SER A 328 38.40 15.67 -3.13
C SER A 328 39.56 16.60 -2.68
N TYR A 329 39.94 16.55 -1.40
CA TYR A 329 41.03 17.37 -0.83
C TYR A 329 42.40 16.71 -0.86
N SER A 330 42.50 15.43 -1.27
CA SER A 330 43.79 14.76 -1.35
C SER A 330 44.68 15.38 -2.44
N GLN A 331 45.98 15.46 -2.17
CA GLN A 331 46.99 16.13 -3.03
C GLN A 331 47.05 15.57 -4.47
N TYR A 332 46.49 14.37 -4.69
CA TYR A 332 46.39 13.70 -6.00
C TYR A 332 44.95 13.38 -6.43
N GLY A 333 43.92 13.78 -5.68
CA GLY A 333 42.53 13.33 -5.86
C GLY A 333 41.90 13.72 -7.20
N LEU A 334 42.11 14.97 -7.64
CA LEU A 334 41.67 15.45 -8.95
C LEU A 334 42.42 14.79 -10.11
N SER A 335 43.69 14.43 -9.90
CA SER A 335 44.55 13.76 -10.88
C SER A 335 44.20 12.27 -11.01
N LEU A 336 43.86 11.63 -9.89
CA LEU A 336 43.42 10.23 -9.80
C LEU A 336 41.99 10.05 -10.34
N ALA A 337 41.09 11.01 -10.12
CA ALA A 337 39.73 10.98 -10.67
C ALA A 337 39.69 11.10 -12.20
N LYS A 338 40.75 11.64 -12.83
CA LYS A 338 40.92 11.67 -14.29
C LYS A 338 41.47 10.36 -14.87
N ASN A 339 41.98 9.45 -14.03
CA ASN A 339 42.47 8.16 -14.49
C ASN A 339 41.29 7.21 -14.73
N VAL A 340 41.08 6.84 -16.00
CA VAL A 340 39.92 6.07 -16.48
C VAL A 340 39.80 4.70 -15.81
N SER A 341 40.90 4.16 -15.27
CA SER A 341 40.97 2.91 -14.51
C SER A 341 40.23 2.92 -13.16
N PHE A 342 39.69 4.06 -12.72
CA PHE A 342 38.95 4.22 -11.46
C PHE A 342 37.43 4.46 -11.62
N SER A 343 36.88 4.41 -12.84
CA SER A 343 35.46 4.69 -13.12
C SER A 343 34.47 3.76 -12.41
N THR A 344 34.94 2.65 -11.83
CA THR A 344 34.13 1.65 -11.11
C THR A 344 33.94 1.91 -9.60
N LYS A 345 34.50 2.98 -9.02
CA LYS A 345 34.32 3.31 -7.58
C LYS A 345 33.11 4.19 -7.25
N LEU A 346 32.35 4.69 -8.22
CA LEU A 346 31.20 5.54 -7.90
C LEU A 346 30.11 4.74 -7.16
N ARG A 347 29.93 3.47 -7.55
CA ARG A 347 28.97 2.54 -6.95
C ARG A 347 29.21 2.30 -5.45
N THR A 348 30.46 2.32 -4.98
CA THR A 348 30.77 2.09 -3.56
C THR A 348 30.34 3.23 -2.64
N TYR A 349 30.09 4.42 -3.16
CA TYR A 349 29.62 5.58 -2.38
C TYR A 349 28.11 5.78 -2.42
N ILE A 350 27.38 4.97 -3.21
CA ILE A 350 25.93 5.08 -3.32
C ILE A 350 25.30 4.58 -2.02
N LYS A 351 24.52 5.43 -1.38
CA LYS A 351 23.72 5.11 -0.20
C LYS A 351 22.25 4.90 -0.58
N PRO A 352 21.57 3.93 0.03
CA PRO A 352 20.14 3.72 -0.20
C PRO A 352 19.33 4.95 0.26
N VAL A 353 18.20 5.18 -0.39
CA VAL A 353 17.34 6.34 -0.13
C VAL A 353 15.94 5.94 0.27
N LEU A 354 15.27 6.81 1.03
CA LEU A 354 13.83 6.72 1.23
C LEU A 354 13.13 7.31 0.00
N GLU A 355 12.38 6.48 -0.71
CA GLU A 355 11.68 6.88 -1.92
C GLU A 355 10.22 6.44 -1.97
N ILE A 356 9.37 7.26 -2.61
CA ILE A 356 7.94 7.01 -2.78
C ILE A 356 7.50 7.23 -4.22
N ASP A 357 6.43 6.57 -4.65
CA ASP A 357 5.75 6.96 -5.89
C ASP A 357 4.81 8.15 -5.61
N ILE A 358 4.83 9.16 -6.49
CA ILE A 358 3.94 10.34 -6.39
C ILE A 358 2.45 9.97 -6.37
N ALA A 359 2.08 8.79 -6.89
CA ALA A 359 0.72 8.27 -6.86
C ALA A 359 0.26 7.83 -5.46
N TRP A 360 1.18 7.59 -4.52
CA TRP A 360 0.84 7.10 -3.18
C TRP A 360 0.17 8.16 -2.30
N GLY A 361 0.45 9.43 -2.55
CA GLY A 361 -0.18 10.58 -1.90
C GLY A 361 0.59 11.16 -0.73
N ILE A 362 0.03 12.19 -0.09
CA ILE A 362 0.70 12.93 0.99
C ILE A 362 0.79 12.05 2.24
N ASP A 363 -0.28 11.35 2.59
CA ASP A 363 -0.36 10.61 3.86
C ASP A 363 0.77 9.57 3.98
N LYS A 364 1.01 8.78 2.91
CA LYS A 364 2.11 7.79 2.89
C LYS A 364 3.49 8.44 2.90
N ALA A 365 3.65 9.60 2.26
CA ALA A 365 4.90 10.34 2.31
C ALA A 365 5.25 10.76 3.74
N LEU A 366 4.26 11.27 4.50
CA LEU A 366 4.45 11.68 5.88
C LEU A 366 4.70 10.50 6.82
N GLU A 367 3.96 9.41 6.63
CA GLU A 367 4.13 8.16 7.38
C GLU A 367 5.55 7.59 7.22
N MET A 368 6.00 7.40 5.97
CA MET A 368 7.34 6.87 5.67
C MET A 368 8.46 7.78 6.19
N PHE A 369 8.25 9.10 6.19
CA PHE A 369 9.22 10.04 6.73
C PHE A 369 9.34 9.93 8.26
N ASN A 370 8.21 9.93 8.97
CA ASN A 370 8.19 9.92 10.44
C ASN A 370 8.79 8.64 11.05
N MET A 371 8.82 7.55 10.29
CA MET A 371 9.41 6.28 10.73
C MET A 371 10.92 6.19 10.52
N ARG A 372 11.50 6.99 9.61
CA ARG A 372 12.95 7.11 9.40
C ARG A 372 13.44 8.47 9.88
N ASN A 373 13.74 8.56 11.17
CA ASN A 373 14.24 9.79 11.82
C ASN A 373 15.61 10.28 11.30
N ASP A 374 16.28 9.51 10.45
CA ASP A 374 17.61 9.78 9.90
C ASP A 374 17.61 10.35 8.46
N SER A 375 16.47 10.36 7.77
CA SER A 375 16.41 10.82 6.38
C SER A 375 16.35 12.35 6.26
N LYS A 376 17.12 12.94 5.33
CA LYS A 376 17.06 14.38 5.00
C LYS A 376 15.79 14.80 4.25
N GLY A 377 15.00 13.83 3.79
CA GLY A 377 13.77 14.04 3.02
C GLY A 377 13.33 12.77 2.30
N ILE A 378 12.53 12.90 1.25
CA ILE A 378 12.02 11.77 0.47
C ILE A 378 12.26 11.99 -1.02
N PHE A 379 12.76 10.96 -1.69
CA PHE A 379 12.90 10.93 -3.14
C PHE A 379 11.57 10.53 -3.78
N VAL A 380 11.16 11.24 -4.81
CA VAL A 380 9.86 11.02 -5.48
C VAL A 380 10.11 10.38 -6.83
N ARG A 381 9.40 9.29 -7.09
CA ARG A 381 9.31 8.64 -8.39
C ARG A 381 7.99 8.97 -9.08
N LYS A 382 8.03 8.97 -10.40
CA LYS A 382 6.84 9.07 -11.24
C LYS A 382 6.99 8.16 -12.45
N ASN A 383 6.13 7.14 -12.52
CA ASN A 383 6.24 6.07 -13.53
C ASN A 383 7.61 5.38 -13.49
N ASP A 384 8.07 5.03 -12.29
CA ASP A 384 9.37 4.41 -11.97
C ASP A 384 10.62 5.25 -12.25
N ALA A 385 10.51 6.39 -12.93
CA ALA A 385 11.62 7.32 -13.09
C ALA A 385 11.73 8.29 -11.91
N TYR A 386 12.95 8.68 -11.56
CA TYR A 386 13.25 9.75 -10.64
C TYR A 386 12.56 11.05 -11.10
N TYR A 387 11.80 11.67 -10.20
CA TYR A 387 11.00 12.85 -10.48
C TYR A 387 11.46 14.08 -9.71
N GLY A 388 11.94 13.89 -8.47
CA GLY A 388 12.45 14.97 -7.63
C GLY A 388 12.62 14.55 -6.18
N PHE A 389 12.75 15.53 -5.30
CA PHE A 389 13.02 15.34 -3.88
C PHE A 389 12.14 16.27 -3.05
N ILE A 390 11.61 15.80 -1.92
CA ILE A 390 10.87 16.62 -0.95
C ILE A 390 11.72 16.68 0.31
N ASN A 391 12.22 17.87 0.64
CA ASN A 391 12.98 18.07 1.87
C ASN A 391 12.06 18.09 3.10
N LEU A 392 12.68 18.05 4.29
CA LEU A 392 11.97 18.10 5.58
C LEU A 392 11.01 19.30 5.69
N ASN A 393 11.42 20.51 5.28
CA ASN A 393 10.60 21.71 5.41
C ASN A 393 9.33 21.64 4.55
N ASN A 394 9.44 21.08 3.35
CA ASN A 394 8.32 20.85 2.45
C ASN A 394 7.41 19.74 2.96
N LEU A 395 7.96 18.67 3.57
CA LEU A 395 7.16 17.64 4.25
C LEU A 395 6.38 18.20 5.44
N LEU A 396 6.99 19.03 6.28
CA LEU A 396 6.31 19.72 7.38
C LEU A 396 5.18 20.62 6.87
N SER A 397 5.43 21.35 5.77
CA SER A 397 4.42 22.19 5.14
C SER A 397 3.26 21.38 4.55
N LEU A 398 3.56 20.25 3.91
CA LEU A 398 2.56 19.29 3.42
C LEU A 398 1.74 18.71 4.58
N SER A 399 2.37 18.36 5.69
CA SER A 399 1.72 17.89 6.91
C SER A 399 0.77 18.94 7.48
N TYR A 400 1.24 20.18 7.61
CA TYR A 400 0.40 21.28 8.10
C TYR A 400 -0.82 21.53 7.19
N LYS A 401 -0.60 21.62 5.87
CA LYS A 401 -1.69 21.77 4.89
C LYS A 401 -2.67 20.60 4.96
N ARG A 402 -2.18 19.36 5.09
CA ARG A 402 -3.00 18.16 5.20
C ARG A 402 -3.81 18.15 6.48
N ASN A 403 -3.23 18.53 7.62
CA ASN A 403 -3.93 18.66 8.89
C ASN A 403 -5.00 19.76 8.84
N LEU A 404 -4.73 20.89 8.17
CA LEU A 404 -5.74 21.90 7.93
C LEU A 404 -6.89 21.36 7.06
N GLU A 405 -6.61 20.60 6.00
CA GLU A 405 -7.66 19.96 5.20
C GLU A 405 -8.49 18.98 6.03
N ILE A 406 -7.87 18.14 6.87
CA ILE A 406 -8.58 17.21 7.75
C ILE A 406 -9.45 17.98 8.76
N ALA A 407 -8.87 18.99 9.41
CA ALA A 407 -9.55 19.83 10.38
C ALA A 407 -10.70 20.64 9.77
N GLN A 408 -10.56 21.13 8.53
CA GLN A 408 -11.64 21.82 7.80
C GLN A 408 -12.80 20.89 7.45
N ASN A 409 -12.56 19.58 7.39
CA ASN A 409 -13.57 18.58 7.04
C ASN A 409 -14.15 17.85 8.27
N GLN A 410 -13.70 18.17 9.49
CA GLN A 410 -14.20 17.63 10.75
C GLN A 410 -14.83 18.73 11.61
N ASN A 411 -15.71 18.34 12.52
CA ASN A 411 -16.19 19.23 13.55
C ASN A 411 -15.07 19.48 14.59
N PRO A 412 -14.76 20.74 14.91
CA PRO A 412 -13.60 21.07 15.76
C PRO A 412 -13.72 20.56 17.20
N LEU A 413 -14.95 20.31 17.68
CA LEU A 413 -15.19 19.85 19.04
C LEU A 413 -15.20 18.32 19.14
N THR A 414 -15.93 17.63 18.26
CA THR A 414 -16.13 16.17 18.37
C THR A 414 -15.18 15.36 17.50
N LYS A 415 -14.43 16.00 16.58
CA LYS A 415 -13.62 15.37 15.52
C LYS A 415 -14.41 14.49 14.54
N LEU A 416 -15.74 14.43 14.67
CA LEU A 416 -16.60 13.74 13.73
C LEU A 416 -16.62 14.45 12.37
N PRO A 417 -16.88 13.74 11.27
CA PRO A 417 -17.14 14.32 9.95
C PRO A 417 -18.09 15.54 9.98
N GLY A 418 -17.76 16.58 9.23
CA GLY A 418 -18.59 17.79 9.10
C GLY A 418 -19.44 17.82 7.83
N ASN A 419 -20.06 18.98 7.53
CA ASN A 419 -21.04 19.16 6.45
C ASN A 419 -20.59 18.67 5.07
N LYS A 420 -19.35 18.95 4.67
CA LYS A 420 -18.84 18.51 3.35
C LYS A 420 -18.83 16.99 3.19
N GLN A 421 -18.58 16.25 4.28
CA GLN A 421 -18.59 14.79 4.25
C GLN A 421 -20.02 14.24 4.25
N ILE A 422 -20.95 14.91 4.94
CA ILE A 422 -22.38 14.60 4.89
C ILE A 422 -22.90 14.73 3.45
N ASP A 423 -22.57 15.83 2.76
CA ASP A 423 -22.98 16.04 1.37
C ASP A 423 -22.48 14.93 0.44
N ASN A 424 -21.20 14.55 0.57
CA ASN A 424 -20.62 13.45 -0.20
C ASN A 424 -21.33 12.11 0.07
N PHE A 425 -21.67 11.83 1.33
CA PHE A 425 -22.39 10.63 1.71
C PHE A 425 -23.79 10.58 1.09
N ILE A 426 -24.55 11.68 1.18
CA ILE A 426 -25.89 11.81 0.59
C ILE A 426 -25.83 11.66 -0.93
N GLN A 427 -24.89 12.32 -1.61
CA GLN A 427 -24.71 12.17 -3.06
C GLN A 427 -24.39 10.73 -3.48
N LYS A 428 -23.56 10.03 -2.68
CA LYS A 428 -23.22 8.62 -2.94
C LYS A 428 -24.46 7.71 -2.86
N ILE A 429 -25.34 7.94 -1.88
CA ILE A 429 -26.60 7.20 -1.73
C ILE A 429 -27.47 7.38 -2.97
N PHE A 430 -27.77 8.62 -3.35
CA PHE A 430 -28.66 8.90 -4.48
C PHE A 430 -28.08 8.42 -5.81
N LYS A 431 -26.76 8.60 -6.04
CA LYS A 431 -26.10 8.17 -7.27
C LYS A 431 -26.10 6.65 -7.45
N LYS A 432 -25.97 5.90 -6.35
CA LYS A 432 -25.92 4.43 -6.39
C LYS A 432 -27.30 3.77 -6.20
N ASN A 433 -28.34 4.56 -5.97
CA ASN A 433 -29.71 4.09 -5.70
C ASN A 433 -29.76 3.02 -4.60
N ILE A 434 -29.00 3.23 -3.51
CA ILE A 434 -28.87 2.30 -2.40
C ILE A 434 -29.98 2.58 -1.36
N PRO A 435 -30.79 1.58 -0.98
CA PRO A 435 -31.71 1.70 0.14
C PRO A 435 -30.94 2.07 1.41
N SER A 436 -31.34 3.16 2.05
CA SER A 436 -30.60 3.70 3.18
C SER A 436 -31.52 4.44 4.14
N HIS A 437 -31.03 4.62 5.36
CA HIS A 437 -31.71 5.37 6.39
C HIS A 437 -30.81 6.49 6.88
N ILE A 438 -31.36 7.68 6.97
CA ILE A 438 -30.68 8.85 7.49
C ILE A 438 -31.35 9.24 8.80
N VAL A 439 -30.55 9.43 9.84
CA VAL A 439 -31.02 9.86 11.16
C VAL A 439 -30.41 11.20 11.50
N TYR A 440 -31.26 12.17 11.80
CA TYR A 440 -30.83 13.44 12.37
C TYR A 440 -31.17 13.49 13.85
N PHE A 441 -30.26 14.05 14.62
CA PHE A 441 -30.45 14.28 16.04
C PHE A 441 -30.32 15.78 16.35
N ASP A 442 -31.09 16.23 17.32
CA ASP A 442 -31.09 17.62 17.81
C ASP A 442 -31.49 17.62 19.29
N PHE A 443 -30.78 18.40 20.12
CA PHE A 443 -31.02 18.45 21.55
C PHE A 443 -32.26 19.29 21.89
N ASN A 444 -33.10 18.76 22.76
CA ASN A 444 -34.24 19.51 23.30
C ASN A 444 -33.74 20.47 24.39
N ASP A 445 -34.23 21.70 24.37
CA ASP A 445 -33.95 22.74 25.40
C ASP A 445 -32.46 23.07 25.62
N PHE A 446 -31.60 22.86 24.60
CA PHE A 446 -30.16 23.06 24.74
C PHE A 446 -29.70 24.50 24.96
N LYS A 447 -30.36 25.47 24.31
CA LYS A 447 -30.06 26.89 24.54
C LYS A 447 -30.35 27.32 25.99
N PRO A 448 -31.55 27.08 26.55
CA PRO A 448 -31.82 27.29 27.98
C PRO A 448 -30.80 26.62 28.90
N PHE A 449 -30.39 25.39 28.59
CA PHE A 449 -29.35 24.69 29.36
C PHE A 449 -28.01 25.44 29.34
N ASN A 450 -27.55 25.88 28.17
CA ASN A 450 -26.31 26.66 28.03
C ASN A 450 -26.39 28.01 28.73
N ASP A 451 -27.55 28.67 28.67
CA ASP A 451 -27.75 29.97 29.31
C ASP A 451 -27.73 29.85 30.85
N TYR A 452 -28.15 28.70 31.40
CA TYR A 452 -28.15 28.44 32.84
C TYR A 452 -26.81 27.89 33.38
N TYR A 453 -26.26 26.85 32.75
CA TYR A 453 -25.04 26.15 33.20
C TYR A 453 -23.74 26.62 32.54
N GLY A 454 -23.85 27.46 31.52
CA GLY A 454 -22.72 27.95 30.73
C GLY A 454 -22.25 26.98 29.64
N PHE A 455 -21.61 27.54 28.62
CA PHE A 455 -21.15 26.82 27.43
C PHE A 455 -20.18 25.67 27.71
N ARG A 456 -19.46 25.68 28.85
CA ARG A 456 -18.56 24.58 29.22
C ARG A 456 -19.33 23.29 29.49
N GLN A 457 -20.47 23.36 30.18
CA GLN A 457 -21.36 22.21 30.36
C GLN A 457 -22.04 21.83 29.05
N GLY A 458 -22.38 22.82 28.22
CA GLY A 458 -22.83 22.59 26.84
C GLY A 458 -21.89 21.72 26.01
N TYR A 459 -20.61 22.08 26.00
CA TYR A 459 -19.59 21.30 25.28
C TYR A 459 -19.45 19.87 25.82
N ARG A 460 -19.58 19.68 27.14
CA ARG A 460 -19.58 18.33 27.73
C ARG A 460 -20.78 17.51 27.28
N ALA A 461 -21.96 18.11 27.16
CA ALA A 461 -23.14 17.42 26.62
C ALA A 461 -22.93 16.96 25.17
N ILE A 462 -22.35 17.83 24.32
CA ILE A 462 -22.06 17.52 22.92
C ILE A 462 -21.02 16.39 22.80
N LEU A 463 -19.93 16.45 23.59
CA LEU A 463 -18.91 15.40 23.62
C LEU A 463 -19.47 14.06 24.11
N MET A 464 -20.25 14.09 25.19
CA MET A 464 -20.93 12.89 25.73
C MET A 464 -21.82 12.23 24.67
N PHE A 465 -22.61 13.01 23.93
CA PHE A 465 -23.47 12.44 22.90
C PHE A 465 -22.66 11.85 21.73
N SER A 466 -21.58 12.53 21.32
CA SER A 466 -20.65 12.02 20.31
C SER A 466 -20.03 10.67 20.72
N GLU A 467 -19.67 10.50 21.99
CA GLU A 467 -19.15 9.24 22.53
C GLU A 467 -20.21 8.14 22.57
N ILE A 468 -21.45 8.46 22.97
CA ILE A 468 -22.58 7.52 22.95
C ILE A 468 -22.86 7.04 21.53
N LEU A 469 -22.87 7.94 20.54
CA LEU A 469 -23.05 7.56 19.14
C LEU A 469 -21.95 6.60 18.69
N GLN A 470 -20.69 6.91 18.96
CA GLN A 470 -19.54 6.07 18.57
C GLN A 470 -19.50 4.72 19.30
N LYS A 471 -20.05 4.65 20.51
CA LYS A 471 -20.16 3.42 21.30
C LYS A 471 -21.21 2.46 20.74
N HIS A 472 -22.36 2.97 20.31
CA HIS A 472 -23.49 2.13 19.86
C HIS A 472 -23.51 1.86 18.36
N ILE A 473 -22.98 2.78 17.56
CA ILE A 473 -23.04 2.69 16.10
C ILE A 473 -21.69 2.18 15.59
N SER A 474 -21.71 1.05 14.87
CA SER A 474 -20.51 0.46 14.30
C SER A 474 -19.83 1.40 13.29
N THR A 475 -18.51 1.27 13.18
CA THR A 475 -17.64 2.06 12.29
C THR A 475 -17.96 1.93 10.80
N GLU A 476 -18.76 0.93 10.42
CA GLU A 476 -19.26 0.73 9.05
C GLU A 476 -20.36 1.74 8.67
N ASN A 477 -21.04 2.33 9.66
CA ASN A 477 -22.06 3.35 9.44
C ASN A 477 -21.46 4.75 9.56
N PHE A 478 -22.06 5.70 8.86
CA PHE A 478 -21.52 7.06 8.80
C PHE A 478 -22.07 7.89 9.97
N ILE A 479 -21.20 8.42 10.83
CA ILE A 479 -21.54 9.31 11.95
C ILE A 479 -20.92 10.68 11.67
N ALA A 480 -21.66 11.76 11.87
CA ALA A 480 -21.21 13.11 11.59
C ALA A 480 -21.80 14.13 12.58
N HIS A 481 -21.13 15.26 12.73
CA HIS A 481 -21.55 16.38 13.58
C HIS A 481 -21.61 17.65 12.73
N ILE A 482 -22.84 18.14 12.50
CA ILE A 482 -23.15 19.29 11.65
C ILE A 482 -22.67 20.59 12.33
N GLY A 483 -23.02 20.78 13.60
CA GLY A 483 -22.63 21.92 14.41
C GLY A 483 -23.61 22.13 15.57
N GLY A 484 -23.14 22.74 16.66
CA GLY A 484 -23.96 22.94 17.86
C GLY A 484 -24.45 21.62 18.45
N ASP A 485 -25.76 21.41 18.42
CA ASP A 485 -26.48 20.23 18.88
C ASP A 485 -27.02 19.34 17.74
N ASP A 486 -26.75 19.66 16.48
CA ASP A 486 -27.18 18.88 15.32
C ASP A 486 -26.18 17.75 14.98
N PHE A 487 -26.64 16.50 15.05
CA PHE A 487 -25.86 15.33 14.61
C PHE A 487 -26.55 14.57 13.47
N PHE A 488 -25.75 13.81 12.73
CA PHE A 488 -26.18 13.04 11.56
C PHE A 488 -25.63 11.62 11.63
N VAL A 489 -26.47 10.64 11.32
CA VAL A 489 -26.07 9.24 11.15
C VAL A 489 -26.68 8.69 9.87
N GLY A 490 -25.87 7.96 9.10
CA GLY A 490 -26.29 7.29 7.87
C GLY A 490 -26.06 5.78 7.94
N PHE A 491 -27.12 5.02 7.66
CA PHE A 491 -27.10 3.56 7.58
C PHE A 491 -27.36 3.11 6.14
N LEU A 492 -26.56 2.15 5.66
CA LEU A 492 -26.73 1.54 4.34
C LEU A 492 -27.34 0.14 4.52
N GLU A 493 -28.36 -0.19 3.75
CA GLU A 493 -28.93 -1.56 3.63
C GLU A 493 -29.34 -2.21 4.97
N LYS A 494 -29.73 -1.41 5.97
CA LYS A 494 -30.24 -1.90 7.26
C LYS A 494 -31.75 -1.80 7.36
N ASP A 495 -32.34 -2.71 8.15
CA ASP A 495 -33.78 -2.72 8.43
C ASP A 495 -34.19 -1.56 9.35
N TYR A 496 -35.35 -0.96 9.06
CA TYR A 496 -35.87 0.17 9.82
C TYR A 496 -36.08 -0.18 11.31
N LYS A 497 -36.53 -1.40 11.62
CA LYS A 497 -36.82 -1.81 13.01
C LYS A 497 -35.55 -1.88 13.85
N GLU A 498 -34.47 -2.39 13.26
CA GLU A 498 -33.16 -2.42 13.92
C GLU A 498 -32.65 -1.02 14.21
N ILE A 499 -32.75 -0.12 13.23
CA ILE A 499 -32.37 1.27 13.39
C ILE A 499 -33.22 1.93 14.47
N TYR A 500 -34.54 1.76 14.43
CA TYR A 500 -35.43 2.33 15.44
C TYR A 500 -35.04 1.91 16.86
N LEU A 501 -34.79 0.62 17.09
CA LEU A 501 -34.38 0.11 18.41
C LEU A 501 -33.04 0.70 18.86
N LEU A 502 -32.06 0.75 17.94
CA LEU A 502 -30.74 1.33 18.20
C LEU A 502 -30.82 2.81 18.55
N ILE A 503 -31.56 3.59 17.76
CA ILE A 503 -31.70 5.03 17.97
C ILE A 503 -32.47 5.32 19.27
N ASN A 504 -33.49 4.53 19.59
CA ASN A 504 -34.19 4.64 20.87
C ASN A 504 -33.24 4.35 22.05
N GLN A 505 -32.37 3.34 21.95
CA GLN A 505 -31.36 3.05 22.97
C GLN A 505 -30.39 4.22 23.16
N VAL A 506 -29.90 4.81 22.06
CA VAL A 506 -29.05 6.01 22.09
C VAL A 506 -29.75 7.20 22.79
N GLN A 507 -31.04 7.44 22.50
CA GLN A 507 -31.81 8.51 23.15
C GLN A 507 -31.93 8.29 24.67
N GLN A 508 -32.21 7.06 25.10
CA GLN A 508 -32.34 6.74 26.53
C GLN A 508 -30.99 6.83 27.26
N GLU A 509 -29.90 6.36 26.65
CA GLU A 509 -28.56 6.46 27.26
C GLU A 509 -28.09 7.91 27.35
N PHE A 510 -28.38 8.75 26.36
CA PHE A 510 -28.07 10.17 26.46
C PHE A 510 -28.86 10.84 27.58
N LYS A 511 -30.18 10.58 27.67
CA LYS A 511 -31.03 11.11 28.73
C LYS A 511 -30.54 10.71 30.12
N SER A 512 -30.16 9.45 30.32
CA SER A 512 -29.65 8.99 31.62
C SER A 512 -28.28 9.60 31.94
N SER A 513 -27.37 9.63 30.96
CA SER A 513 -25.99 10.12 31.12
C SER A 513 -25.92 11.63 31.32
N ALA A 514 -26.79 12.39 30.64
CA ALA A 514 -26.90 13.84 30.77
C ALA A 514 -27.28 14.30 32.19
N SER A 515 -27.89 13.43 33.00
CA SER A 515 -28.18 13.71 34.41
C SER A 515 -26.92 14.12 35.19
N SER A 516 -25.76 13.56 34.84
CA SER A 516 -24.47 13.91 35.48
C SER A 516 -24.00 15.35 35.24
N LEU A 517 -24.66 16.09 34.33
CA LEU A 517 -24.34 17.47 34.01
C LEU A 517 -25.10 18.49 34.87
N TYR A 518 -26.06 18.03 35.66
CA TYR A 518 -26.96 18.84 36.47
C TYR A 518 -26.57 18.86 37.95
N SER A 519 -27.01 19.91 38.65
CA SER A 519 -26.98 19.99 40.11
C SER A 519 -27.96 18.99 40.73
N GLU A 520 -27.72 18.58 41.99
CA GLU A 520 -28.65 17.71 42.72
C GLU A 520 -30.05 18.34 42.89
N GLU A 521 -30.11 19.66 43.02
CA GLU A 521 -31.37 20.41 43.13
C GLU A 521 -32.21 20.29 41.85
N ASP A 522 -31.60 20.55 40.68
CA ASP A 522 -32.30 20.49 39.40
C ASP A 522 -32.69 19.06 39.01
N LEU A 523 -31.89 18.06 39.41
CA LEU A 523 -32.23 16.64 39.23
C LEU A 523 -33.46 16.23 40.04
N ASN A 524 -33.54 16.66 41.31
CA ASN A 524 -34.69 16.40 42.17
C ASN A 524 -35.95 17.08 41.63
N ASN A 525 -35.80 18.27 41.05
CA ASN A 525 -36.91 19.01 40.45
C ASN A 525 -37.33 18.47 39.08
N GLN A 526 -36.45 17.76 38.37
CA GLN A 526 -36.63 17.28 36.98
C GLN A 526 -36.78 18.38 35.92
N PHE A 527 -36.52 19.65 36.26
CA PHE A 527 -36.54 20.79 35.36
C PHE A 527 -35.57 21.88 35.84
N ILE A 528 -35.16 22.75 34.93
CA ILE A 528 -34.47 24.01 35.26
C ILE A 528 -35.42 25.19 35.07
N ILE A 529 -35.24 26.25 35.86
CA ILE A 529 -35.95 27.52 35.66
C ILE A 529 -34.93 28.54 35.15
N THR A 530 -35.13 29.01 33.92
CA THR A 530 -34.29 30.04 33.32
C THR A 530 -35.09 30.93 32.37
N LYS A 531 -34.51 32.03 31.93
CA LYS A 531 -35.15 33.01 31.06
C LYS A 531 -35.29 32.46 29.64
N ASP A 532 -36.48 32.65 29.07
CA ASP A 532 -36.72 32.41 27.65
C ASP A 532 -36.17 33.55 26.78
N ARG A 533 -36.37 33.44 25.46
CA ARG A 533 -35.95 34.46 24.47
C ARG A 533 -36.58 35.86 24.66
N PHE A 534 -37.57 35.99 25.54
CA PHE A 534 -38.25 37.25 25.88
C PHE A 534 -37.92 37.71 27.32
N GLY A 535 -36.96 37.05 27.99
CA GLY A 535 -36.53 37.39 29.35
C GLY A 535 -37.47 36.92 30.45
N THR A 536 -38.44 36.04 30.14
CA THR A 536 -39.40 35.52 31.12
C THR A 536 -38.91 34.19 31.68
N ASP A 537 -38.96 34.01 33.00
CA ASP A 537 -38.60 32.73 33.61
C ASP A 537 -39.61 31.64 33.20
N ARG A 538 -39.10 30.53 32.66
CA ARG A 538 -39.87 29.35 32.27
C ARG A 538 -39.21 28.09 32.78
N LYS A 539 -40.02 27.05 32.96
CA LYS A 539 -39.55 25.70 33.25
C LYS A 539 -39.13 25.02 31.95
N PHE A 540 -37.91 24.48 31.93
CA PHE A 540 -37.38 23.68 30.83
C PHE A 540 -37.01 22.29 31.33
N ASN A 541 -37.26 21.27 30.52
CA ASN A 541 -36.97 19.90 30.91
C ASN A 541 -35.46 19.65 30.93
N LEU A 542 -35.04 18.57 31.59
CA LEU A 542 -33.67 18.08 31.49
C LEU A 542 -33.33 17.70 30.04
N LEU A 543 -32.05 17.79 29.69
CA LEU A 543 -31.55 17.54 28.35
C LEU A 543 -31.98 16.16 27.86
N SER A 544 -32.50 16.16 26.65
CA SER A 544 -32.83 14.97 25.89
C SER A 544 -32.52 15.24 24.42
N VAL A 545 -32.50 14.20 23.62
CA VAL A 545 -32.22 14.31 22.19
C VAL A 545 -33.42 13.82 21.39
N SER A 546 -33.90 14.65 20.47
CA SER A 546 -34.89 14.28 19.48
C SER A 546 -34.21 13.58 18.31
N SER A 547 -34.90 12.64 17.65
CA SER A 547 -34.35 11.95 16.48
C SER A 547 -35.37 11.80 15.37
N ALA A 548 -34.94 12.08 14.15
CA ALA A 548 -35.74 12.00 12.94
C ALA A 548 -35.09 11.02 11.96
N ILE A 549 -35.77 9.90 11.70
CA ILE A 549 -35.35 8.83 10.80
C ILE A 549 -36.05 9.04 9.44
N VAL A 550 -35.26 9.13 8.38
CA VAL A 550 -35.75 9.25 7.01
C VAL A 550 -35.28 8.02 6.24
N GLU A 551 -36.23 7.19 5.83
CA GLU A 551 -35.97 6.06 4.93
C GLU A 551 -35.94 6.55 3.48
N ILE A 552 -34.84 6.24 2.79
CA ILE A 552 -34.60 6.51 1.38
C ILE A 552 -34.73 5.18 0.63
N LYS A 553 -35.75 5.07 -0.21
CA LYS A 553 -35.97 3.92 -1.08
C LYS A 553 -35.37 4.16 -2.47
N LYS A 554 -35.41 3.12 -3.30
CA LYS A 554 -35.04 3.25 -4.70
C LYS A 554 -35.94 4.30 -5.35
N ASP A 555 -35.33 5.19 -6.12
CA ASP A 555 -35.98 6.24 -6.92
C ASP A 555 -36.53 7.44 -6.12
N THR A 556 -36.21 7.55 -4.82
CA THR A 556 -36.47 8.79 -4.05
C THR A 556 -35.62 9.95 -4.61
N SER A 557 -36.25 11.10 -4.90
CA SER A 557 -35.54 12.31 -5.32
C SER A 557 -34.96 13.10 -4.13
N SER A 558 -33.88 13.86 -4.37
CA SER A 558 -33.26 14.72 -3.34
C SER A 558 -34.20 15.83 -2.85
N GLU A 559 -35.11 16.30 -3.70
CA GLU A 559 -36.10 17.33 -3.35
C GLU A 559 -37.14 16.79 -2.35
N ILE A 560 -37.65 15.57 -2.57
CA ILE A 560 -38.59 14.90 -1.68
C ILE A 560 -37.94 14.63 -0.32
N PHE A 561 -36.68 14.18 -0.33
CA PHE A 561 -35.88 13.99 0.88
C PHE A 561 -35.77 15.27 1.72
N ASN A 562 -35.36 16.39 1.10
CA ASN A 562 -35.19 17.67 1.81
C ASN A 562 -36.52 18.21 2.36
N SER A 563 -37.62 18.08 1.61
CA SER A 563 -38.96 18.52 2.06
C SER A 563 -39.44 17.72 3.27
N ASN A 564 -39.28 16.39 3.24
CA ASN A 564 -39.70 15.51 4.32
C ASN A 564 -38.83 15.70 5.56
N LEU A 565 -37.52 15.88 5.38
CA LEU A 565 -36.57 16.09 6.47
C LEU A 565 -36.95 17.27 7.37
N GLY A 566 -37.27 18.43 6.77
CA GLY A 566 -37.65 19.62 7.54
C GLY A 566 -38.92 19.43 8.37
N LYS A 567 -39.91 18.70 7.82
CA LYS A 567 -41.16 18.39 8.52
C LYS A 567 -40.94 17.43 9.68
N ILE A 568 -40.19 16.35 9.45
CA ILE A 568 -39.98 15.34 10.48
C ILE A 568 -39.08 15.83 11.62
N LYS A 569 -38.06 16.65 11.33
CA LYS A 569 -37.23 17.28 12.38
C LYS A 569 -38.07 18.12 13.35
N LYS A 570 -39.11 18.80 12.84
CA LYS A 570 -40.00 19.59 13.69
C LYS A 570 -40.95 18.71 14.51
N ALA A 571 -41.45 17.63 13.93
CA ALA A 571 -42.32 16.68 14.60
C ALA A 571 -41.59 15.80 15.62
N SER A 572 -40.32 15.46 15.39
CA SER A 572 -39.53 14.63 16.32
C SER A 572 -39.30 15.32 17.66
N LYS A 573 -39.28 16.66 17.71
CA LYS A 573 -39.15 17.42 18.97
C LYS A 573 -40.36 17.31 19.90
N THR A 574 -41.51 16.86 19.39
CA THR A 574 -42.74 16.72 20.20
C THR A 574 -42.94 15.33 20.77
N VAL A 575 -42.07 14.37 20.46
CA VAL A 575 -42.18 12.97 20.89
C VAL A 575 -40.90 12.50 21.58
N PRO A 576 -40.99 11.62 22.61
CA PRO A 576 -39.82 11.16 23.36
C PRO A 576 -39.12 9.93 22.74
N HIS A 577 -39.60 9.43 21.61
CA HIS A 577 -39.08 8.24 20.92
C HIS A 577 -38.66 8.62 19.48
N PRO A 578 -37.91 7.77 18.76
CA PRO A 578 -37.51 8.07 17.40
C PRO A 578 -38.73 8.22 16.49
N LEU A 579 -38.73 9.22 15.62
CA LEU A 579 -39.80 9.42 14.64
C LEU A 579 -39.29 9.08 13.24
N GLY A 580 -39.99 8.21 12.52
CA GLY A 580 -39.62 7.79 11.17
C GLY A 580 -40.60 8.23 10.09
N ILE A 581 -40.08 8.54 8.89
CA ILE A 581 -40.88 8.69 7.67
C ILE A 581 -40.21 7.95 6.51
N CYS A 582 -41.04 7.36 5.65
CA CYS A 582 -40.60 6.78 4.40
C CYS A 582 -40.82 7.79 3.27
N CYS A 583 -39.76 8.14 2.53
CA CYS A 583 -39.86 9.01 1.36
C CYS A 583 -40.32 8.20 0.13
N ASN A 584 -41.63 8.05 -0.04
CA ASN A 584 -42.21 7.52 -1.28
C ASN A 584 -42.50 8.67 -2.27
N LEU A 585 -42.52 8.33 -3.56
CA LEU A 585 -42.93 9.20 -4.68
C LEU A 585 -44.33 9.80 -4.47
#